data_AF-A0A9D6NHP5-F1
#
_entry.id   AF-A0A9D6NHP5-F1
#
_cell.length_a   1.000
_cell.length_b   1.000
_cell.length_c   1.000
_cell.angle_alpha   90.00
_cell.angle_beta   90.00
_cell.angle_gamma   90.00
#
_symmetry.space_group_name_H-M   'P 1'
#
loop_
_entity.id
_entity.type
_entity.pdbx_description
1 polymer ?
#
loop_
_entity_poly.entity_id
_entity_poly.type
_entity_poly.pdbx_seq_one_letter_code
_entity_poly.pdbx_strand_id
1 'polypeptide(L)'
;MAELAEQLTPPEGVVLYSRISALALAYSPGDSLKHRLLILEERAGGEAADYTIRTLQSKKRLTQKVTVKDPSTGKLQTVEYTVEGPIAYLETTTSHQLNPENTSRCFEITLDESAEQTRRIHQRQRSARGLESLDAAERAEAIARRHHNMQRLLEPVRVVIPYADRLEFPSHYLRTRRDHERFLSLIEVIAFLHQHQRARKSRAELAYIEATLSDYRLAYELAHRVLNVTLDELTRWGRELFERLEEEAAGAREEGLPASNLAWTRRQLRETTRWPDRRLRECLKELVEMEYLEQLGGSQGKTCIYALAPFPGVSRTVLGLLTPEQLEHKLSEGQP
;
A
#
# COMPACT_ATOMS: atom_id res chain seq x y z
N MET A 1 0.31 8.73 -9.24
CA MET A 1 1.25 8.29 -8.19
C MET A 1 2.49 7.66 -8.78
N ALA A 2 2.38 6.60 -9.60
CA ALA A 2 3.53 5.95 -10.24
C ALA A 2 4.41 6.93 -11.05
N GLU A 3 3.81 7.71 -11.95
CA GLU A 3 4.52 8.75 -12.72
C GLU A 3 5.27 9.76 -11.82
N LEU A 4 4.65 10.17 -10.71
CA LEU A 4 5.30 11.09 -9.78
C LEU A 4 6.47 10.41 -9.06
N ALA A 5 6.31 9.15 -8.65
CA ALA A 5 7.40 8.38 -8.05
C ALA A 5 8.58 8.21 -9.02
N GLU A 6 8.29 7.96 -10.30
CA GLU A 6 9.30 7.95 -11.37
C GLU A 6 10.02 9.29 -11.47
N GLN A 7 9.27 10.39 -11.64
CA GLN A 7 9.84 11.73 -11.79
C GLN A 7 10.68 12.17 -10.58
N LEU A 8 10.29 11.77 -9.37
CA LEU A 8 11.01 12.08 -8.13
C LEU A 8 12.19 11.14 -7.86
N THR A 9 12.34 10.03 -8.58
CA THR A 9 13.46 9.10 -8.44
C THR A 9 14.56 9.47 -9.45
N PRO A 10 15.85 9.45 -9.07
CA PRO A 10 16.93 9.62 -10.02
C PRO A 10 16.78 8.67 -11.22
N PRO A 11 17.00 9.11 -12.48
CA PRO A 11 16.83 8.27 -13.66
C PRO A 11 17.64 6.95 -13.63
N GLU A 12 18.79 6.96 -12.98
CA GLU A 12 19.64 5.76 -12.79
C GLU A 12 19.06 4.75 -11.79
N GLY A 13 18.13 5.17 -10.93
CA GLY A 13 17.54 4.40 -9.85
C GLY A 13 16.14 3.88 -10.12
N VAL A 14 15.56 4.14 -11.30
CA VAL A 14 14.20 3.72 -11.66
C VAL A 14 14.16 3.04 -13.03
N VAL A 15 13.30 2.04 -13.16
CA VAL A 15 12.97 1.38 -14.43
C VAL A 15 11.46 1.25 -14.52
N LEU A 16 10.87 1.84 -15.56
CA LEU A 16 9.43 1.80 -15.82
C LEU A 16 9.14 0.87 -17.01
N TYR A 17 8.14 0.02 -16.85
CA TYR A 17 7.59 -0.80 -17.91
C TYR A 17 6.07 -0.71 -17.94
N SER A 18 5.50 -0.47 -19.12
CA SER A 18 4.05 -0.60 -19.34
C SER A 18 3.62 -2.05 -19.59
N ARG A 19 4.55 -2.94 -19.98
CA ARG A 19 4.31 -4.37 -20.16
C ARG A 19 5.59 -5.18 -20.02
N ILE A 20 5.53 -6.33 -19.36
CA ILE A 20 6.67 -7.25 -19.16
C ILE A 20 6.25 -8.68 -19.51
N SER A 21 7.06 -9.38 -20.32
CA SER A 21 6.85 -10.81 -20.58
C SER A 21 7.37 -11.66 -19.41
N ALA A 22 6.84 -12.88 -19.25
CA ALA A 22 7.11 -13.74 -18.09
C ALA A 22 8.60 -13.90 -17.73
N LEU A 23 9.46 -13.97 -18.76
CA LEU A 23 10.89 -14.23 -18.61
C LEU A 23 11.78 -13.01 -18.84
N ALA A 24 11.24 -11.85 -19.24
CA ALA A 24 12.06 -10.68 -19.59
C ALA A 24 13.02 -10.26 -18.46
N LEU A 25 12.53 -10.28 -17.22
CA LEU A 25 13.32 -9.96 -16.04
C LEU A 25 14.45 -10.98 -15.79
N ALA A 26 14.31 -12.22 -16.24
CA ALA A 26 15.33 -13.26 -16.06
C ALA A 26 16.50 -13.16 -17.05
N TYR A 27 16.28 -12.49 -18.18
CA TYR A 27 17.33 -12.19 -19.17
C TYR A 27 17.93 -10.79 -19.02
N SER A 28 17.52 -10.05 -17.98
CA SER A 28 18.10 -8.74 -17.71
C SER A 28 19.58 -8.88 -17.33
N PRO A 29 20.45 -7.92 -17.70
CA PRO A 29 21.86 -7.95 -17.32
C PRO A 29 22.03 -8.04 -15.80
N GLY A 30 23.06 -8.74 -15.33
CA GLY A 30 23.14 -9.24 -13.96
C GLY A 30 22.81 -8.24 -12.85
N ASP A 31 23.33 -7.01 -12.89
CA ASP A 31 23.11 -5.98 -11.87
C ASP A 31 22.07 -4.92 -12.26
N SER A 32 21.40 -5.07 -13.40
CA SER A 32 20.56 -4.01 -13.99
C SER A 32 19.34 -3.63 -13.14
N LEU A 33 18.93 -4.49 -12.21
CA LEU A 33 17.79 -4.27 -11.32
C LEU A 33 18.22 -4.00 -9.87
N LYS A 34 19.50 -4.19 -9.55
CA LYS A 34 20.00 -4.09 -8.18
C LYS A 34 19.86 -2.67 -7.65
N HIS A 35 19.17 -2.53 -6.51
CA HIS A 35 18.86 -1.26 -5.87
C HIS A 35 18.06 -0.28 -6.74
N ARG A 36 17.29 -0.78 -7.72
CA ARG A 36 16.39 0.04 -8.54
C ARG A 36 14.93 -0.13 -8.16
N LEU A 37 14.17 0.93 -8.39
CA LEU A 37 12.71 0.94 -8.35
C LEU A 37 12.18 0.41 -9.68
N LEU A 38 11.55 -0.76 -9.64
CA LEU A 38 10.80 -1.33 -10.75
C LEU A 38 9.35 -0.83 -10.67
N ILE A 39 8.94 -0.04 -11.67
CA ILE A 39 7.56 0.44 -11.83
C ILE A 39 6.89 -0.35 -12.95
N LEU A 40 5.76 -0.98 -12.63
CA LEU A 40 4.87 -1.60 -13.62
C LEU A 40 3.58 -0.78 -13.72
N GLU A 41 3.33 -0.19 -14.88
CA GLU A 41 2.04 0.45 -15.15
C GLU A 41 0.99 -0.60 -15.49
N GLU A 42 -0.17 -0.52 -14.82
CA GLU A 42 -1.31 -1.41 -15.01
C GLU A 42 -0.97 -2.91 -14.90
N ARG A 43 -1.35 -3.50 -13.77
CA ARG A 43 -1.18 -4.93 -13.44
C ARG A 43 -1.32 -5.93 -14.60
N ALA A 44 -2.35 -5.75 -15.44
CA ALA A 44 -2.61 -6.60 -16.59
C ALA A 44 -1.40 -6.75 -17.55
N GLY A 45 -0.53 -5.73 -17.60
CA GLY A 45 0.70 -5.73 -18.40
C GLY A 45 1.84 -6.60 -17.85
N GLY A 46 1.79 -7.03 -16.58
CA GLY A 46 2.89 -7.78 -15.94
C GLY A 46 2.50 -9.04 -15.18
N GLU A 47 1.23 -9.47 -15.22
CA GLU A 47 0.77 -10.71 -14.56
C GLU A 47 1.64 -11.94 -14.91
N ALA A 48 2.13 -12.01 -16.15
CA ALA A 48 2.98 -13.08 -16.61
C ALA A 48 4.34 -13.15 -15.85
N ALA A 49 4.81 -12.03 -15.30
CA ALA A 49 6.08 -11.88 -14.60
C ALA A 49 5.96 -11.91 -13.06
N ASP A 50 4.75 -12.06 -12.50
CA ASP A 50 4.48 -12.04 -11.05
C ASP A 50 5.39 -12.96 -10.24
N TYR A 51 5.60 -14.19 -10.72
CA TYR A 51 6.49 -15.15 -10.05
C TYR A 51 7.94 -14.62 -9.95
N THR A 52 8.43 -14.04 -11.03
CA THR A 52 9.78 -13.49 -11.13
C THR A 52 9.94 -12.28 -10.22
N ILE A 53 8.96 -11.38 -10.20
CA ILE A 53 8.92 -10.20 -9.34
C ILE A 53 8.90 -10.62 -7.86
N ARG A 54 8.03 -11.55 -7.47
CA ARG A 54 7.96 -12.07 -6.09
C ARG A 54 9.27 -12.71 -5.64
N THR A 55 9.96 -13.39 -6.56
CA THR A 55 11.27 -14.00 -6.29
C THR A 55 12.32 -12.92 -6.04
N LEU A 56 12.36 -11.86 -6.85
CA LEU A 56 13.28 -10.72 -6.65
C LEU A 56 13.00 -9.98 -5.34
N GLN A 57 11.73 -9.78 -4.98
CA GLN A 57 11.34 -9.17 -3.69
C GLN A 57 11.78 -10.02 -2.49
N SER A 58 11.58 -11.34 -2.55
CA SER A 58 11.77 -12.22 -1.39
C SER A 58 13.21 -12.72 -1.24
N LYS A 59 13.85 -13.13 -2.36
CA LYS A 59 15.18 -13.77 -2.36
C LYS A 59 16.31 -12.80 -2.73
N LYS A 60 15.98 -11.59 -3.19
CA LYS A 60 16.94 -10.57 -3.66
C LYS A 60 17.86 -11.06 -4.80
N ARG A 61 17.53 -12.18 -5.44
CA ARG A 61 18.25 -12.77 -6.57
C ARG A 61 17.33 -13.72 -7.32
N LEU A 62 17.50 -13.77 -8.63
CA LEU A 62 16.82 -14.67 -9.55
C LEU A 62 17.86 -15.44 -10.34
N THR A 63 17.73 -16.76 -10.41
CA THR A 63 18.61 -17.63 -11.21
C THR A 63 17.75 -18.53 -12.07
N GLN A 64 18.00 -18.57 -13.37
CA GLN A 64 17.29 -19.40 -14.34
C GLN A 64 18.27 -20.15 -15.24
N LYS A 65 18.01 -21.44 -15.45
CA LYS A 65 18.70 -22.23 -16.48
C LYS A 65 17.84 -22.32 -17.73
N VAL A 66 18.44 -22.02 -18.87
CA VAL A 66 17.76 -22.02 -20.17
C VAL A 66 18.60 -22.78 -21.17
N THR A 67 17.95 -23.59 -22.00
CA THR A 67 18.60 -24.25 -23.11
C THR A 67 18.73 -23.28 -24.28
N VAL A 68 19.95 -22.92 -24.63
CA VAL A 68 20.29 -22.03 -25.74
C VAL A 68 20.99 -22.85 -26.83
N LYS A 69 20.65 -22.60 -28.09
CA LYS A 69 21.36 -23.19 -29.22
C LYS A 69 22.63 -22.39 -29.47
N ASP A 70 23.79 -23.04 -29.41
CA ASP A 70 25.06 -22.42 -29.75
C ASP A 70 25.08 -22.08 -31.25
N PRO A 71 25.22 -20.78 -31.64
CA PRO A 71 25.25 -20.37 -33.04
C PRO A 71 26.39 -20.99 -33.85
N SER A 72 27.49 -21.33 -33.18
CA SER A 72 28.72 -21.86 -33.81
C SER A 72 28.70 -23.37 -33.96
N THR A 73 28.21 -24.10 -32.95
CA THR A 73 28.22 -25.58 -32.95
C THR A 73 26.86 -26.21 -33.26
N GLY A 74 25.77 -25.43 -33.22
CA GLY A 74 24.41 -25.90 -33.43
C GLY A 74 23.87 -26.81 -32.31
N LYS A 75 24.68 -27.12 -31.29
CA LYS A 75 24.30 -27.95 -30.14
C LYS A 75 23.49 -27.15 -29.14
N LEU A 76 22.61 -27.85 -28.43
CA LEU A 76 21.88 -27.29 -27.30
C LEU A 76 22.81 -27.28 -26.09
N GLN A 77 23.03 -26.10 -25.53
CA GLN A 77 23.78 -25.90 -24.28
C GLN A 77 22.88 -25.30 -23.23
N THR A 78 23.04 -25.72 -21.97
CA THR A 78 22.33 -25.10 -20.85
C THR A 78 23.14 -23.91 -20.36
N VAL A 79 22.56 -22.72 -20.44
CA VAL A 79 23.14 -21.47 -19.94
C VAL A 79 22.39 -21.05 -18.68
N GLU A 80 23.13 -20.60 -17.67
CA GLU A 80 22.56 -20.05 -16.44
C GLU A 80 22.59 -18.52 -16.50
N TYR A 81 21.43 -17.90 -16.29
CA TYR A 81 21.26 -16.46 -16.16
C TYR A 81 20.99 -16.14 -14.70
N THR A 82 21.73 -15.19 -14.13
CA THR A 82 21.51 -14.70 -12.76
C THR A 82 21.31 -13.20 -12.78
N VAL A 83 20.27 -12.75 -12.08
CA VAL A 83 19.90 -11.34 -11.91
C VAL A 83 19.89 -11.02 -10.41
N GLU A 84 20.64 -9.99 -10.05
CA GLU A 84 20.86 -9.52 -8.69
C GLU A 84 19.81 -8.46 -8.32
N GLY A 85 19.21 -8.64 -7.15
CA GLY A 85 18.44 -7.62 -6.44
C GLY A 85 19.26 -7.04 -5.27
N PRO A 86 18.61 -6.43 -4.26
CA PRO A 86 17.16 -6.26 -4.09
C PRO A 86 16.56 -5.24 -5.07
N ILE A 87 15.25 -5.34 -5.32
CA ILE A 87 14.47 -4.34 -6.05
C ILE A 87 13.50 -3.65 -5.09
N ALA A 88 13.19 -2.38 -5.34
CA ALA A 88 11.93 -1.80 -4.89
C ALA A 88 10.88 -2.03 -5.98
N TYR A 89 9.62 -2.25 -5.62
CA TYR A 89 8.56 -2.55 -6.59
C TYR A 89 7.36 -1.66 -6.35
N LEU A 90 6.86 -1.06 -7.43
CA LEU A 90 5.64 -0.27 -7.44
C LEU A 90 4.79 -0.70 -8.65
N GLU A 91 3.50 -0.88 -8.41
CA GLU A 91 2.55 -1.31 -9.42
C GLU A 91 1.27 -0.48 -9.30
N THR A 92 0.63 -0.18 -10.42
CA THR A 92 -0.72 0.41 -10.43
C THR A 92 -1.74 -0.61 -10.91
N THR A 93 -2.93 -0.57 -10.32
CA THR A 93 -4.02 -1.48 -10.68
C THR A 93 -5.36 -0.80 -10.46
N THR A 94 -6.30 -1.10 -11.35
CA THR A 94 -7.73 -0.74 -11.21
C THR A 94 -8.56 -1.91 -10.66
N SER A 95 -7.96 -3.11 -10.52
CA SER A 95 -8.65 -4.27 -9.98
C SER A 95 -8.91 -4.10 -8.48
N HIS A 96 -10.15 -4.36 -8.06
CA HIS A 96 -10.53 -4.41 -6.64
C HIS A 96 -10.13 -5.72 -5.97
N GLN A 97 -9.89 -6.79 -6.74
CA GLN A 97 -9.43 -8.07 -6.24
C GLN A 97 -7.96 -8.26 -6.61
N LEU A 98 -7.11 -8.32 -5.59
CA LEU A 98 -5.68 -8.51 -5.74
C LEU A 98 -5.29 -9.92 -5.27
N ASN A 99 -4.24 -10.47 -5.88
CA ASN A 99 -3.74 -11.78 -5.49
C ASN A 99 -3.19 -11.70 -4.03
N PRO A 100 -3.67 -12.54 -3.09
CA PRO A 100 -3.21 -12.56 -1.70
C PRO A 100 -1.69 -12.73 -1.55
N GLU A 101 -1.04 -13.41 -2.49
CA GLU A 101 0.41 -13.53 -2.49
C GLU A 101 1.12 -12.20 -2.75
N ASN A 102 0.51 -11.29 -3.51
CA ASN A 102 1.10 -10.00 -3.83
C ASN A 102 0.79 -8.96 -2.75
N THR A 103 -0.45 -8.93 -2.25
CA THR A 103 -0.89 -8.03 -1.18
C THR A 103 -0.21 -8.30 0.16
N SER A 104 0.27 -9.54 0.36
CA SER A 104 1.10 -9.89 1.51
C SER A 104 2.59 -9.52 1.36
N ARG A 105 3.00 -8.97 0.21
CA ARG A 105 4.37 -8.50 -0.07
C ARG A 105 4.47 -7.01 -0.36
N CYS A 106 3.38 -6.39 -0.82
CA CYS A 106 3.30 -4.97 -1.12
C CYS A 106 2.39 -4.23 -0.12
N PHE A 107 2.65 -2.95 0.07
CA PHE A 107 1.69 -2.05 0.70
C PHE A 107 0.61 -1.64 -0.31
N GLU A 108 -0.65 -1.63 0.12
CA GLU A 108 -1.77 -1.20 -0.71
C GLU A 108 -2.06 0.28 -0.41
N ILE A 109 -1.85 1.13 -1.41
CA ILE A 109 -2.15 2.56 -1.30
C ILE A 109 -3.37 2.86 -2.15
N THR A 110 -4.45 3.25 -1.48
CA THR A 110 -5.69 3.64 -2.16
C THR A 110 -5.69 5.13 -2.50
N LEU A 111 -6.39 5.50 -3.58
CA LEU A 111 -6.55 6.90 -3.97
C LEU A 111 -7.64 7.55 -3.12
N ASP A 112 -7.38 8.77 -2.66
CA ASP A 112 -8.38 9.61 -2.01
C ASP A 112 -9.40 10.09 -3.06
N GLU A 113 -10.60 9.52 -3.00
CA GLU A 113 -11.75 9.85 -3.87
C GLU A 113 -12.73 10.82 -3.20
N SER A 114 -12.33 11.46 -2.10
CA SER A 114 -13.19 12.41 -1.39
C SER A 114 -13.57 13.60 -2.28
N ALA A 115 -14.75 14.17 -2.02
CA ALA A 115 -15.21 15.36 -2.73
C ALA A 115 -14.26 16.55 -2.49
N GLU A 116 -13.63 16.65 -1.31
CA GLU A 116 -12.63 17.67 -1.03
C GLU A 116 -11.41 17.52 -1.92
N GLN A 117 -10.83 16.31 -1.99
CA GLN A 117 -9.68 16.04 -2.84
C GLN A 117 -10.01 16.27 -4.33
N THR A 118 -11.19 15.86 -4.77
CA THR A 118 -11.68 16.10 -6.13
C THR A 118 -11.77 17.60 -6.44
N ARG A 119 -12.28 18.42 -5.51
CA ARG A 119 -12.31 19.88 -5.67
C ARG A 119 -10.90 20.48 -5.77
N ARG A 120 -9.95 20.01 -4.95
CA ARG A 120 -8.54 20.43 -5.01
C ARG A 120 -7.91 20.10 -6.36
N ILE A 121 -8.18 18.91 -6.90
CA ILE A 121 -7.73 18.51 -8.24
C ILE A 121 -8.31 19.45 -9.31
N HIS A 122 -9.62 19.71 -9.29
CA HIS A 122 -10.25 20.63 -10.24
C HIS A 122 -9.66 22.04 -10.16
N GLN A 123 -9.41 22.55 -8.96
CA GLN A 123 -8.76 23.85 -8.77
C GLN A 123 -7.35 23.85 -9.35
N ARG A 124 -6.56 22.80 -9.11
CA ARG A 124 -5.21 22.69 -9.66
C ARG A 124 -5.21 22.58 -11.18
N GLN A 125 -6.11 21.80 -11.77
CA GLN A 125 -6.29 21.69 -13.22
C GLN A 125 -6.63 23.04 -13.87
N ARG A 126 -7.51 23.84 -13.25
CA ARG A 126 -7.82 25.20 -13.71
C ARG A 126 -6.60 26.11 -13.61
N SER A 127 -5.90 26.09 -12.49
CA SER A 127 -4.72 26.94 -12.25
C SER A 127 -3.57 26.61 -13.22
N ALA A 128 -3.40 25.32 -13.54
CA ALA A 128 -2.44 24.85 -14.55
C ALA A 128 -2.77 25.26 -15.99
N ARG A 129 -3.95 25.84 -16.26
CA ARG A 129 -4.30 26.47 -17.54
C ARG A 129 -4.27 28.01 -17.48
N GLY A 130 -3.99 28.57 -16.30
CA GLY A 130 -3.85 30.02 -16.07
C GLY A 130 -2.40 30.48 -16.06
N LEU A 131 -2.15 31.66 -15.50
CA LEU A 131 -0.81 32.28 -15.45
C LEU A 131 0.22 31.43 -14.67
N GLU A 132 -0.20 30.66 -13.67
CA GLU A 132 0.68 29.73 -12.93
C GLU A 132 1.28 28.61 -13.79
N SER A 133 0.78 28.42 -15.01
CA SER A 133 1.35 27.43 -15.94
C SER A 133 2.70 27.86 -16.50
N LEU A 134 2.99 29.17 -16.53
CA LEU A 134 4.17 29.74 -17.14
C LEU A 134 5.48 29.29 -16.46
N ASP A 135 5.43 29.07 -15.14
CA ASP A 135 6.58 28.63 -14.33
C ASP A 135 6.39 27.23 -13.72
N ALA A 136 5.32 26.52 -14.10
CA ALA A 136 5.02 25.20 -13.54
C ALA A 136 6.09 24.15 -13.86
N ALA A 137 6.64 24.16 -15.08
CA ALA A 137 7.66 23.22 -15.50
C ALA A 137 8.97 23.43 -14.73
N GLU A 138 9.41 24.70 -14.59
CA GLU A 138 10.63 25.04 -13.85
C GLU A 138 10.51 24.67 -12.37
N ARG A 139 9.35 24.94 -11.75
CA ARG A 139 9.06 24.50 -10.37
C ARG A 139 9.09 22.99 -10.21
N ALA A 140 8.46 22.24 -11.13
CA ALA A 140 8.45 20.79 -11.10
C ALA A 140 9.87 20.23 -11.22
N GLU A 141 10.68 20.77 -12.14
CA GLU A 141 12.08 20.37 -12.30
C GLU A 141 12.91 20.69 -11.05
N ALA A 142 12.70 21.86 -10.43
CA ALA A 142 13.39 22.22 -9.18
C ALA A 142 13.07 21.25 -8.03
N ILE A 143 11.80 20.83 -7.91
CA ILE A 143 11.37 19.82 -6.93
C ILE A 143 12.03 18.47 -7.25
N ALA A 144 11.92 17.99 -8.49
CA ALA A 144 12.53 16.71 -8.90
C ALA A 144 14.03 16.69 -8.64
N ARG A 145 14.75 17.76 -9.02
CA ARG A 145 16.19 17.91 -8.78
C ARG A 145 16.55 17.85 -7.30
N ARG A 146 15.74 18.47 -6.43
CA ARG A 146 15.92 18.38 -4.97
C ARG A 146 15.76 16.94 -4.47
N HIS A 147 14.72 16.23 -4.92
CA HIS A 147 14.50 14.83 -4.57
C HIS A 147 15.63 13.91 -5.08
N HIS A 148 16.11 14.13 -6.30
CA HIS A 148 17.21 13.35 -6.87
C HIS A 148 18.49 13.55 -6.07
N ASN A 149 18.84 14.80 -5.78
CA ASN A 149 20.03 15.12 -5.00
C ASN A 149 19.94 14.57 -3.58
N MET A 150 18.78 14.70 -2.92
CA MET A 150 18.54 14.12 -1.60
C MET A 150 18.81 12.59 -1.61
N GLN A 151 18.29 11.86 -2.60
CA GLN A 151 18.50 10.41 -2.68
C GLN A 151 19.96 10.04 -2.91
N ARG A 152 20.69 10.78 -3.75
CA ARG A 152 22.12 10.56 -4.00
C ARG A 152 23.01 10.87 -2.80
N LEU A 153 22.54 11.70 -1.87
CA LEU A 153 23.24 12.04 -0.63
C LEU A 153 23.01 11.02 0.49
N LEU A 154 22.10 10.06 0.31
CA LEU A 154 21.87 9.01 1.30
C LEU A 154 23.04 8.03 1.27
N GLU A 155 23.64 7.81 2.43
CA GLU A 155 24.71 6.83 2.60
C GLU A 155 24.14 5.52 3.14
N PRO A 156 24.71 4.36 2.76
CA PRO A 156 24.37 3.10 3.38
C PRO A 156 24.72 3.10 4.87
N VAL A 157 23.72 3.03 5.74
CA VAL A 157 23.90 2.97 7.20
C VAL A 157 22.89 2.02 7.81
N ARG A 158 23.30 1.27 8.85
CA ARG A 158 22.39 0.39 9.58
C ARG A 158 21.49 1.24 10.47
N VAL A 159 20.20 0.90 10.50
CA VAL A 159 19.26 1.48 11.47
C VAL A 159 19.00 0.46 12.58
N VAL A 160 18.95 0.94 13.82
CA VAL A 160 18.55 0.17 14.99
C VAL A 160 17.30 0.81 15.57
N ILE A 161 16.29 0.01 15.89
CA ILE A 161 15.10 0.44 16.63
C ILE A 161 15.34 0.08 18.10
N PRO A 162 15.77 1.02 18.96
CA PRO A 162 16.19 0.70 20.32
C PRO A 162 15.05 0.22 21.23
N TYR A 163 13.79 0.46 20.82
CA TYR A 163 12.57 0.10 21.53
C TYR A 163 11.78 -1.03 20.85
N ALA A 164 12.38 -1.77 19.91
CA ALA A 164 11.69 -2.80 19.13
C ALA A 164 11.05 -3.89 19.99
N ASP A 165 11.70 -4.25 21.10
CA ASP A 165 11.25 -5.24 22.08
C ASP A 165 10.02 -4.79 22.89
N ARG A 166 9.73 -3.48 22.92
CA ARG A 166 8.57 -2.91 23.60
C ARG A 166 7.35 -2.71 22.70
N LEU A 167 7.50 -2.94 21.39
CA LEU A 167 6.40 -2.80 20.43
C LEU A 167 5.43 -3.98 20.54
N GLU A 168 4.15 -3.67 20.38
CA GLU A 168 3.09 -4.68 20.25
C GLU A 168 2.54 -4.66 18.83
N PHE A 169 2.22 -5.86 18.31
CA PHE A 169 1.62 -6.04 17.00
C PHE A 169 0.61 -7.20 17.05
N PRO A 170 -0.49 -7.15 16.30
CA PRO A 170 -1.48 -8.21 16.31
C PRO A 170 -0.88 -9.57 15.90
N SER A 171 -1.24 -10.63 16.63
CA SER A 171 -0.71 -11.99 16.41
C SER A 171 -1.75 -13.01 15.92
N HIS A 172 -2.98 -12.56 15.68
CA HIS A 172 -4.14 -13.43 15.48
C HIS A 172 -4.30 -13.98 14.06
N TYR A 173 -3.63 -13.40 13.04
CA TYR A 173 -3.62 -13.91 11.66
C TYR A 173 -2.20 -14.17 11.12
N LEU A 174 -2.04 -15.13 10.21
CA LEU A 174 -0.73 -15.43 9.60
C LEU A 174 -0.13 -14.25 8.81
N ARG A 175 -0.98 -13.38 8.23
CA ARG A 175 -0.56 -12.19 7.48
C ARG A 175 0.25 -11.22 8.35
N THR A 176 -0.10 -11.12 9.63
CA THR A 176 0.51 -10.15 10.56
C THR A 176 2.01 -10.37 10.76
N ARG A 177 2.51 -11.60 10.53
CA ARG A 177 3.96 -11.88 10.53
C ARG A 177 4.70 -11.04 9.49
N ARG A 178 4.11 -10.87 8.30
CA ARG A 178 4.69 -10.05 7.22
C ARG A 178 4.37 -8.57 7.39
N ASP A 179 3.22 -8.22 7.96
CA ASP A 179 2.87 -6.82 8.22
C ASP A 179 3.73 -6.23 9.34
N HIS A 180 4.04 -7.02 10.37
CA HIS A 180 4.93 -6.61 11.46
C HIS A 180 6.33 -6.25 10.95
N GLU A 181 6.94 -7.13 10.15
CA GLU A 181 8.27 -6.85 9.58
C GLU A 181 8.27 -5.63 8.66
N ARG A 182 7.17 -5.45 7.89
CA ARG A 182 6.96 -4.26 7.07
C ARG A 182 6.81 -2.99 7.90
N PHE A 183 6.13 -3.06 9.05
CA PHE A 183 5.98 -1.94 9.98
C PHE A 183 7.34 -1.56 10.62
N LEU A 184 8.13 -2.54 11.04
CA LEU A 184 9.50 -2.28 11.52
C LEU A 184 10.36 -1.65 10.42
N SER A 185 10.29 -2.18 9.20
CA SER A 185 10.98 -1.61 8.03
C SER A 185 10.55 -0.16 7.76
N LEU A 186 9.27 0.20 7.98
CA LEU A 186 8.79 1.57 7.82
C LEU A 186 9.45 2.52 8.83
N ILE A 187 9.58 2.10 10.09
CA ILE A 187 10.32 2.87 11.12
C ILE A 187 11.78 3.03 10.69
N GLU A 188 12.42 1.95 10.22
CA GLU A 188 13.80 1.99 9.74
C GLU A 188 13.99 2.95 8.58
N VAL A 189 13.09 2.93 7.58
CA VAL A 189 13.15 3.81 6.40
C VAL A 189 13.00 5.27 6.81
N ILE A 190 12.10 5.59 7.74
CA ILE A 190 11.91 6.97 8.22
C ILE A 190 13.18 7.47 8.92
N ALA A 191 13.77 6.66 9.81
CA ALA A 191 15.02 7.02 10.46
C ALA A 191 16.19 7.12 9.46
N PHE A 192 16.24 6.23 8.46
CA PHE A 192 17.23 6.25 7.38
C PHE A 192 17.15 7.51 6.52
N LEU A 193 15.95 7.97 6.16
CA LEU A 193 15.75 9.22 5.43
C LEU A 193 16.21 10.43 6.24
N HIS A 194 16.16 10.35 7.57
CA HIS A 194 16.68 11.37 8.47
C HIS A 194 18.13 11.13 8.93
N GLN A 195 18.91 10.25 8.27
CA GLN A 195 20.24 9.83 8.76
C GLN A 195 21.23 10.97 9.04
N HIS A 196 21.13 12.08 8.30
CA HIS A 196 21.99 13.26 8.48
C HIS A 196 21.57 14.15 9.66
N GLN A 197 20.43 13.86 10.27
CA GLN A 197 19.89 14.51 11.48
C GLN A 197 20.02 13.59 12.71
N ARG A 198 20.85 12.55 12.63
CA ARG A 198 21.02 11.54 13.69
C ARG A 198 22.49 11.44 14.08
N ALA A 199 22.73 11.16 15.37
CA ALA A 199 24.06 10.82 15.82
C ALA A 199 24.45 9.45 15.27
N ARG A 200 25.58 9.38 14.57
CA ARG A 200 26.17 8.11 14.14
C ARG A 200 26.86 7.45 15.32
N LYS A 201 26.49 6.21 15.60
CA LYS A 201 27.07 5.36 16.63
C LYS A 201 27.86 4.23 15.98
N SER A 202 28.76 3.61 16.73
CA SER A 202 29.53 2.46 16.29
C SER A 202 29.50 1.36 17.34
N ARG A 203 29.38 0.10 16.90
CA ARG A 203 29.49 -1.08 17.76
C ARG A 203 30.20 -2.18 16.99
N ALA A 204 31.33 -2.66 17.50
CA ALA A 204 32.15 -3.70 16.84
C ALA A 204 32.40 -3.38 15.35
N GLU A 205 32.89 -2.17 15.07
CA GLU A 205 33.18 -1.64 13.72
C GLU A 205 31.96 -1.41 12.81
N LEU A 206 30.74 -1.73 13.25
CA LEU A 206 29.51 -1.45 12.51
C LEU A 206 28.97 -0.06 12.86
N ALA A 207 28.91 0.82 11.86
CA ALA A 207 28.27 2.13 11.98
C ALA A 207 26.74 1.99 11.88
N TYR A 208 26.02 2.64 12.80
CA TYR A 208 24.56 2.65 12.84
C TYR A 208 23.98 3.97 13.33
N ILE A 209 22.71 4.18 13.04
CA ILE A 209 21.88 5.23 13.62
C ILE A 209 20.71 4.59 14.38
N GLU A 210 20.14 5.30 15.33
CA GLU A 210 18.98 4.85 16.09
C GLU A 210 17.71 5.57 15.64
N ALA A 211 16.62 4.81 15.51
CA ALA A 211 15.29 5.36 15.34
C ALA A 211 14.81 6.02 16.64
N THR A 212 14.17 7.17 16.50
CA THR A 212 13.61 7.97 17.59
C THR A 212 12.12 7.69 17.77
N LEU A 213 11.54 8.19 18.86
CA LEU A 213 10.08 8.15 19.06
C LEU A 213 9.32 8.94 17.97
N SER A 214 9.92 10.01 17.44
CA SER A 214 9.34 10.76 16.32
C SER A 214 9.25 9.93 15.04
N ASP A 215 10.24 9.06 14.78
CA ASP A 215 10.22 8.15 13.65
C ASP A 215 9.09 7.11 13.82
N TYR A 216 8.87 6.60 15.04
CA TYR A 216 7.73 5.75 15.38
C TYR A 216 6.40 6.45 15.15
N ARG A 217 6.25 7.69 15.63
CA ARG A 217 5.02 8.47 15.49
C ARG A 217 4.63 8.63 14.03
N LEU A 218 5.59 8.97 13.17
CA LEU A 218 5.33 9.07 11.73
C LEU A 218 5.02 7.70 11.11
N ALA A 219 5.73 6.65 11.51
CA ALA A 219 5.42 5.29 11.05
C ALA A 219 4.01 4.85 11.46
N TYR A 220 3.58 5.17 12.68
CA TYR A 220 2.26 4.89 13.22
C TYR A 220 1.17 5.59 12.39
N GLU A 221 1.33 6.88 12.11
CA GLU A 221 0.39 7.66 11.30
C GLU A 221 0.26 7.11 9.87
N LEU A 222 1.38 6.75 9.24
CA LEU A 222 1.39 6.15 7.91
C LEU A 222 0.81 4.73 7.91
N ALA A 223 1.13 3.93 8.91
CA ALA A 223 0.63 2.57 9.08
C ALA A 223 -0.90 2.55 9.21
N HIS A 224 -1.50 3.48 9.95
CA HIS A 224 -2.96 3.60 10.00
C HIS A 224 -3.61 3.84 8.63
N ARG A 225 -2.96 4.55 7.73
CA ARG A 225 -3.52 4.80 6.39
C ARG A 225 -3.38 3.61 5.45
N VAL A 226 -2.32 2.82 5.63
CA VAL A 226 -1.92 1.78 4.68
C VAL A 226 -2.27 0.37 5.16
N LEU A 227 -2.05 0.08 6.45
CA LEU A 227 -2.29 -1.23 7.02
C LEU A 227 -3.76 -1.47 7.40
N ASN A 228 -4.55 -0.44 7.70
CA ASN A 228 -5.98 -0.62 7.96
C ASN A 228 -6.67 -1.30 6.78
N VAL A 229 -6.35 -0.90 5.54
CA VAL A 229 -6.90 -1.54 4.32
C VAL A 229 -6.49 -3.02 4.22
N THR A 230 -5.32 -3.40 4.73
CA THR A 230 -4.80 -4.77 4.62
C THR A 230 -5.22 -5.70 5.76
N LEU A 231 -5.58 -5.14 6.91
CA LEU A 231 -6.03 -5.88 8.09
C LEU A 231 -7.56 -5.89 8.21
N ASP A 232 -8.25 -5.07 7.46
CA ASP A 232 -9.69 -5.19 7.26
C ASP A 232 -9.97 -6.41 6.37
N GLU A 233 -11.01 -7.15 6.72
CA GLU A 233 -11.51 -8.28 5.93
C GLU A 233 -12.44 -7.81 4.80
N LEU A 234 -12.96 -6.59 4.90
CA LEU A 234 -13.74 -5.93 3.87
C LEU A 234 -12.83 -5.16 2.91
N THR A 235 -13.22 -5.10 1.64
CA THR A 235 -12.67 -4.11 0.73
C THR A 235 -12.91 -2.71 1.29
N ARG A 236 -12.04 -1.77 0.92
CA ARG A 236 -12.21 -0.34 1.29
C ARG A 236 -13.64 0.16 1.06
N TRP A 237 -14.23 -0.15 -0.09
CA TRP A 237 -15.56 0.33 -0.45
C TRP A 237 -16.66 -0.36 0.36
N GLY A 238 -16.49 -1.65 0.67
CA GLY A 238 -17.35 -2.38 1.60
C GLY A 238 -17.33 -1.74 2.99
N ARG A 239 -16.14 -1.46 3.53
CA ARG A 239 -15.96 -0.77 4.82
C ARG A 239 -16.59 0.62 4.82
N GLU A 240 -16.30 1.47 3.83
CA GLU A 240 -16.84 2.84 3.74
C GLU A 240 -18.38 2.84 3.64
N LEU A 241 -18.95 1.90 2.88
CA LEU A 241 -20.40 1.72 2.84
C LEU A 241 -20.94 1.29 4.20
N PHE A 242 -20.32 0.29 4.85
CA PHE A 242 -20.79 -0.22 6.13
C PHE A 242 -20.72 0.83 7.25
N GLU A 243 -19.62 1.57 7.39
CA GLU A 243 -19.48 2.63 8.39
C GLU A 243 -20.57 3.69 8.24
N ARG A 244 -20.88 4.07 7.00
CA ARG A 244 -21.97 4.99 6.72
C ARG A 244 -23.33 4.43 7.14
N LEU A 245 -23.60 3.15 6.87
CA LEU A 245 -24.85 2.50 7.29
C LEU A 245 -24.95 2.41 8.82
N GLU A 246 -23.84 2.17 9.51
CA GLU A 246 -23.77 2.21 10.97
C GLU A 246 -24.03 3.61 11.52
N GLU A 247 -23.46 4.66 10.91
CA GLU A 247 -23.71 6.06 11.30
C GLU A 247 -25.18 6.46 11.08
N GLU A 248 -25.76 6.13 9.91
CA GLU A 248 -27.18 6.36 9.63
C GLU A 248 -28.07 5.59 10.62
N ALA A 249 -27.68 4.37 10.99
CA ALA A 249 -28.38 3.57 11.99
C ALA A 249 -28.27 4.10 13.42
N ALA A 250 -27.10 4.61 13.81
CA ALA A 250 -26.87 5.22 15.10
C ALA A 250 -27.73 6.48 15.27
N GLY A 251 -27.75 7.37 14.27
CA GLY A 251 -28.59 8.57 14.29
C GLY A 251 -30.08 8.24 14.40
N ALA A 252 -30.57 7.25 13.65
CA ALA A 252 -31.97 6.83 13.73
C ALA A 252 -32.35 6.25 15.11
N ARG A 253 -31.42 5.53 15.77
CA ARG A 253 -31.63 5.01 17.14
C ARG A 253 -31.71 6.13 18.16
N GLU A 254 -30.87 7.17 18.03
CA GLU A 254 -30.93 8.36 18.89
C GLU A 254 -32.26 9.12 18.74
N GLU A 255 -32.83 9.13 17.54
CA GLU A 255 -34.14 9.71 17.25
C GLU A 255 -35.34 8.81 17.66
N GLY A 256 -35.08 7.62 18.22
CA GLY A 256 -36.11 6.70 18.70
C GLY A 256 -36.87 5.96 17.60
N LEU A 257 -36.32 5.87 16.39
CA LEU A 257 -36.95 5.16 15.28
C LEU A 257 -36.84 3.63 15.48
N PRO A 258 -37.89 2.86 15.18
CA PRO A 258 -37.86 1.40 15.31
C PRO A 258 -36.86 0.77 14.35
N ALA A 259 -36.16 -0.28 14.79
CA ALA A 259 -35.14 -0.99 14.00
C ALA A 259 -35.65 -1.53 12.66
N SER A 260 -36.96 -1.77 12.52
CA SER A 260 -37.62 -2.14 11.26
C SER A 260 -37.55 -1.07 10.16
N ASN A 261 -37.21 0.18 10.51
CA ASN A 261 -37.00 1.27 9.54
C ASN A 261 -35.55 1.35 9.04
N LEU A 262 -34.62 0.59 9.61
CA LEU A 262 -33.22 0.54 9.17
C LEU A 262 -33.04 -0.49 8.07
N ALA A 263 -33.76 -0.24 6.98
CA ALA A 263 -33.69 -1.03 5.77
C ALA A 263 -33.46 -0.12 4.57
N TRP A 264 -32.49 -0.50 3.75
CA TRP A 264 -32.11 0.26 2.57
C TRP A 264 -32.38 -0.54 1.31
N THR A 265 -32.92 0.12 0.31
CA THR A 265 -32.91 -0.38 -1.06
C THR A 265 -31.62 0.03 -1.75
N ARG A 266 -31.16 -0.76 -2.72
CA ARG A 266 -30.02 -0.36 -3.57
C ARG A 266 -30.25 1.00 -4.24
N ARG A 267 -31.50 1.34 -4.59
CA ARG A 267 -31.83 2.63 -5.19
C ARG A 267 -31.57 3.79 -4.23
N GLN A 268 -32.07 3.70 -3.00
CA GLN A 268 -31.83 4.71 -1.97
C GLN A 268 -30.34 4.90 -1.73
N LEU A 269 -29.59 3.81 -1.53
CA LEU A 269 -28.15 3.87 -1.34
C LEU A 269 -27.44 4.53 -2.52
N ARG A 270 -27.87 4.28 -3.76
CA ARG A 270 -27.29 4.93 -4.94
C ARG A 270 -27.57 6.43 -4.97
N GLU A 271 -28.75 6.86 -4.55
CA GLU A 271 -29.12 8.28 -4.47
C GLU A 271 -28.35 9.01 -3.36
N THR A 272 -28.16 8.37 -2.20
CA THR A 272 -27.47 8.96 -1.04
C THR A 272 -25.95 8.90 -1.15
N THR A 273 -25.38 7.84 -1.73
CA THR A 273 -23.93 7.70 -1.97
C THR A 273 -23.46 8.36 -3.26
N ARG A 274 -24.34 8.45 -4.27
CA ARG A 274 -24.00 8.84 -5.64
C ARG A 274 -22.90 7.97 -6.26
N TRP A 275 -22.67 6.77 -5.74
CA TRP A 275 -21.69 5.84 -6.28
C TRP A 275 -22.18 5.19 -7.58
N PRO A 276 -21.25 4.77 -8.47
CA PRO A 276 -21.60 3.95 -9.62
C PRO A 276 -22.32 2.66 -9.20
N ASP A 277 -23.36 2.29 -9.95
CA ASP A 277 -24.23 1.15 -9.61
C ASP A 277 -23.47 -0.18 -9.48
N ARG A 278 -22.44 -0.39 -10.32
CA ARG A 278 -21.58 -1.58 -10.25
C ARG A 278 -20.83 -1.67 -8.92
N ARG A 279 -20.19 -0.58 -8.47
CA ARG A 279 -19.47 -0.51 -7.19
C ARG A 279 -20.40 -0.86 -6.04
N LEU A 280 -21.57 -0.24 -6.01
CA LEU A 280 -22.56 -0.48 -4.96
C LEU A 280 -23.04 -1.94 -4.93
N ARG A 281 -23.25 -2.59 -6.09
CA ARG A 281 -23.59 -4.02 -6.14
C ARG A 281 -22.48 -4.90 -5.59
N GLU A 282 -21.23 -4.62 -5.94
CA GLU A 282 -20.07 -5.39 -5.47
C GLU A 282 -19.92 -5.26 -3.95
N CYS A 283 -20.06 -4.05 -3.40
CA CYS A 283 -20.00 -3.80 -1.95
C CYS A 283 -21.16 -4.47 -1.19
N LEU A 284 -22.39 -4.32 -1.69
CA LEU A 284 -23.56 -4.96 -1.05
C LEU A 284 -23.47 -6.48 -1.07
N LYS A 285 -22.94 -7.05 -2.16
CA LYS A 285 -22.70 -8.49 -2.24
C LYS A 285 -21.69 -8.93 -1.20
N GLU A 286 -20.55 -8.25 -1.11
CA GLU A 286 -19.51 -8.52 -0.11
C GLU A 286 -20.06 -8.44 1.32
N LEU A 287 -20.75 -7.35 1.66
CA LEU A 287 -21.30 -7.16 3.01
C LEU A 287 -22.35 -8.21 3.38
N VAL A 288 -23.12 -8.72 2.42
CA VAL A 288 -24.06 -9.81 2.66
C VAL A 288 -23.34 -11.15 2.80
N GLU A 289 -22.35 -11.44 1.94
CA GLU A 289 -21.55 -12.68 2.01
C GLU A 289 -20.74 -12.77 3.31
N MET A 290 -20.31 -11.63 3.85
CA MET A 290 -19.56 -11.50 5.09
C MET A 290 -20.47 -11.29 6.32
N GLU A 291 -21.79 -11.44 6.16
CA GLU A 291 -22.78 -11.36 7.25
C GLU A 291 -22.83 -10.01 8.00
N TYR A 292 -22.31 -8.93 7.39
CA TYR A 292 -22.47 -7.56 7.89
C TYR A 292 -23.86 -6.99 7.59
N LEU A 293 -24.46 -7.41 6.46
CA LEU A 293 -25.82 -7.06 6.05
C LEU A 293 -26.66 -8.32 5.83
N GLU A 294 -27.94 -8.23 6.17
CA GLU A 294 -28.94 -9.24 5.80
C GLU A 294 -29.75 -8.75 4.59
N GLN A 295 -29.98 -9.64 3.62
CA GLN A 295 -30.92 -9.36 2.55
C GLN A 295 -32.33 -9.82 2.96
N LEU A 296 -33.16 -8.89 3.43
CA LEU A 296 -34.53 -9.15 3.89
C LEU A 296 -35.51 -9.52 2.76
N GLY A 297 -35.17 -9.18 1.52
CA GLY A 297 -36.00 -9.53 0.36
C GLY A 297 -35.38 -9.18 -0.99
N GLY A 298 -35.97 -9.73 -2.07
CA GLY A 298 -35.62 -9.44 -3.46
C GLY A 298 -35.00 -10.63 -4.21
N SER A 299 -35.73 -11.16 -5.20
CA SER A 299 -35.24 -12.10 -6.22
C SER A 299 -35.11 -11.37 -7.57
N GLN A 300 -34.71 -12.09 -8.64
CA GLN A 300 -34.79 -11.59 -10.03
C GLN A 300 -36.12 -10.84 -10.26
N GLY A 301 -36.04 -9.55 -10.59
CA GLY A 301 -37.19 -8.68 -10.87
C GLY A 301 -37.86 -7.98 -9.68
N LYS A 302 -37.46 -8.24 -8.42
CA LYS A 302 -37.99 -7.56 -7.22
C LYS A 302 -36.93 -6.65 -6.59
N THR A 303 -37.39 -5.59 -5.90
CA THR A 303 -36.49 -4.67 -5.18
C THR A 303 -35.77 -5.40 -4.06
N CYS A 304 -34.43 -5.39 -4.10
CA CYS A 304 -33.62 -5.90 -2.99
C CYS A 304 -33.64 -4.93 -1.81
N ILE A 305 -33.87 -5.47 -0.62
CA ILE A 305 -33.90 -4.73 0.66
C ILE A 305 -32.80 -5.32 1.55
N TYR A 306 -31.98 -4.44 2.12
CA TYR A 306 -30.83 -4.77 2.96
C TYR A 306 -31.02 -4.15 4.35
N ALA A 307 -30.60 -4.84 5.40
CA ALA A 307 -30.56 -4.32 6.77
C ALA A 307 -29.23 -4.69 7.44
N LEU A 308 -28.84 -3.94 8.48
CA LEU A 308 -27.69 -4.33 9.31
C LEU A 308 -27.99 -5.65 10.01
N ALA A 309 -27.02 -6.56 10.01
CA ALA A 309 -27.11 -7.77 10.81
C ALA A 309 -27.23 -7.41 12.31
N PRO A 310 -27.93 -8.20 13.13
CA PRO A 310 -28.14 -7.91 14.55
C PRO A 310 -26.84 -7.96 15.38
N PHE A 311 -25.84 -8.70 14.91
CA PHE A 311 -24.49 -8.75 15.45
C PHE A 311 -23.49 -8.57 14.31
N PRO A 312 -23.36 -7.37 13.74
CA PRO A 312 -22.30 -7.17 12.77
C PRO A 312 -20.99 -7.39 13.53
N GLY A 313 -20.15 -8.32 13.07
CA GLY A 313 -18.85 -8.54 13.69
C GLY A 313 -18.13 -7.20 13.80
N VAL A 314 -18.00 -6.67 15.02
CA VAL A 314 -17.38 -5.36 15.24
C VAL A 314 -15.87 -5.56 15.16
N SER A 315 -15.35 -5.84 13.98
CA SER A 315 -13.92 -5.69 13.74
C SER A 315 -13.69 -4.30 13.19
N ARG A 316 -13.77 -3.29 14.07
CA ARG A 316 -12.82 -2.19 13.90
C ARG A 316 -11.48 -2.86 14.15
N THR A 317 -10.77 -3.22 13.09
CA THR A 317 -9.43 -3.76 13.21
C THR A 317 -8.54 -2.62 13.71
N VAL A 318 -8.60 -2.36 15.01
CA VAL A 318 -7.59 -1.55 15.68
C VAL A 318 -6.31 -2.30 15.40
N LEU A 319 -5.37 -1.64 14.73
CA LEU A 319 -4.08 -2.16 14.32
C LEU A 319 -3.28 -2.83 15.45
N GLY A 320 -3.76 -2.82 16.70
CA GLY A 320 -3.12 -3.38 17.89
C GLY A 320 -1.77 -2.75 18.18
N LEU A 321 -1.48 -1.63 17.52
CA LEU A 321 -0.27 -0.85 17.70
C LEU A 321 -0.43 0.04 18.93
N LEU A 322 0.60 0.07 19.77
CA LEU A 322 0.71 1.05 20.85
C LEU A 322 0.60 2.46 20.26
N THR A 323 -0.19 3.34 20.88
CA THR A 323 -0.13 4.74 20.49
C THR A 323 1.26 5.30 20.81
N PRO A 324 1.72 6.34 20.09
CA PRO A 324 2.99 6.99 20.41
C PRO A 324 3.10 7.42 21.87
N GLU A 325 2.00 7.88 22.48
CA GLU A 325 1.92 8.27 23.89
C GLU A 325 2.05 7.06 24.83
N GLN A 326 1.43 5.93 24.49
CA GLN A 326 1.57 4.68 25.26
C GLN A 326 3.00 4.14 25.19
N LEU A 327 3.64 4.21 24.01
CA LEU A 327 5.03 3.83 23.86
C LEU A 327 5.95 4.75 24.66
N GLU A 328 5.71 6.07 24.64
CA GLU A 328 6.45 7.05 25.42
C GLU A 328 6.36 6.75 26.93
N HIS A 329 5.15 6.49 27.43
CA HIS A 329 4.92 6.10 28.82
C HIS A 329 5.71 4.83 29.18
N LYS A 330 5.58 3.77 28.39
CA LYS A 330 6.35 2.52 28.57
C LYS A 330 7.86 2.72 28.50
N LEU A 331 8.33 3.70 27.73
CA LEU A 331 9.74 4.04 27.66
C LEU A 331 10.23 4.72 28.94
N SER A 332 9.41 5.62 29.50
CA SER A 332 9.69 6.33 30.75
C SER A 332 9.65 5.43 32.00
N GLU A 333 8.74 4.46 32.07
CA GLU A 333 8.62 3.54 33.21
C GLU A 333 9.76 2.48 33.26
N GLY A 334 10.42 2.24 32.12
CA GLY A 334 11.50 1.26 31.99
C GLY A 334 12.91 1.85 32.00
N GLN A 335 13.09 3.08 32.51
CA GLN A 335 14.40 3.64 32.82
C GLN A 335 14.61 3.54 34.35
N PRO A 336 15.71 2.91 34.83
CA PRO A 336 16.00 2.77 36.25
C PRO A 336 16.30 4.10 36.95
#